data_AF-A0A5K1CAG1-F1
#
_entry.id   AF-A0A5K1CAG1-F1
#
_cell.length_a   1.000
_cell.length_b   1.000
_cell.length_c   1.000
_cell.angle_alpha   90.00
_cell.angle_beta   90.00
_cell.angle_gamma   90.00
#
_symmetry.space_group_name_H-M   'P 1'
#
loop_
_entity.id
_entity.type
_entity.pdbx_description
1 polymer ?
#
loop_
_entity_poly.entity_id
_entity_poly.type
_entity_poly.pdbx_seq_one_letter_code
_entity_poly.pdbx_strand_id
1 'polypeptide(L)'
;KFEEIYNVEKFVENVNAVVKVATDPADVTADKPATLRIPNRPTAAFISEQIEPIYRSTRNVKLVSFFPSLNMKIRGLQKTELDQCFCLGMFGTLELQSDIHDVADQMLERLRTITDNSGGHFIAIDLRLDMLQQKGCEGAHGTKKCFSALEVGNFLQKIGFNSETVIYVTQSRWHEDLDELKTLFPRTYTKARIMGAF
;
A
#
# COMPACT_ATOMS: atom_id res chain seq x y z
N LYS A 1 7.15 5.75 -11.47
CA LYS A 1 7.71 4.44 -11.88
C LYS A 1 8.22 3.69 -10.65
N PHE A 2 8.65 2.43 -10.74
CA PHE A 2 9.03 1.65 -9.55
C PHE A 2 10.26 2.26 -8.87
N GLU A 3 11.26 2.65 -9.66
CA GLU A 3 12.52 3.27 -9.28
C GLU A 3 12.37 4.66 -8.64
N GLU A 4 11.25 5.34 -8.87
CA GLU A 4 10.94 6.63 -8.24
C GLU A 4 10.50 6.48 -6.79
N ILE A 5 10.10 5.27 -6.36
CA ILE A 5 9.58 5.01 -5.02
C ILE A 5 10.54 4.10 -4.25
N TYR A 6 11.08 3.08 -4.91
CA TYR A 6 11.86 2.03 -4.27
C TYR A 6 13.30 1.98 -4.75
N ASN A 7 14.20 1.62 -3.84
CA ASN A 7 15.60 1.35 -4.13
C ASN A 7 15.72 0.06 -4.97
N VAL A 8 15.95 0.25 -6.28
CA VAL A 8 16.04 -0.86 -7.25
C VAL A 8 17.24 -1.76 -6.95
N GLU A 9 18.39 -1.19 -6.58
CA GLU A 9 19.59 -1.98 -6.31
C GLU A 9 19.37 -2.93 -5.13
N LYS A 10 18.77 -2.41 -4.04
CA LYS A 10 18.42 -3.21 -2.88
C LYS A 10 17.38 -4.28 -3.21
N PHE A 11 16.37 -3.92 -4.01
CA PHE A 11 15.38 -4.87 -4.47
C PHE A 11 16.05 -6.04 -5.22
N VAL A 12 16.92 -5.72 -6.19
CA VAL A 12 17.63 -6.71 -7.01
C VAL A 12 18.52 -7.59 -6.15
N GLU A 13 19.34 -7.01 -5.26
CA GLU A 13 20.23 -7.75 -4.35
C GLU A 13 19.44 -8.81 -3.55
N ASN A 14 18.30 -8.41 -2.99
CA ASN A 14 17.50 -9.27 -2.12
C ASN A 14 16.78 -10.41 -2.87
N VAL A 15 16.36 -10.18 -4.12
CA VAL A 15 15.67 -11.22 -4.91
C VAL A 15 16.61 -12.10 -5.74
N ASN A 16 17.86 -11.67 -5.96
CA ASN A 16 18.80 -12.38 -6.85
C ASN A 16 19.14 -13.81 -6.38
N ALA A 17 19.01 -14.07 -5.07
CA ALA A 17 19.17 -15.41 -4.50
C ALA A 17 18.02 -16.38 -4.88
N VAL A 18 16.88 -15.84 -5.32
CA VAL A 18 15.65 -16.60 -5.60
C VAL A 18 15.31 -16.58 -7.09
N VAL A 19 15.57 -15.47 -7.78
CA VAL A 19 15.35 -15.28 -9.21
C VAL A 19 16.54 -14.55 -9.84
N LYS A 20 16.93 -14.95 -11.05
CA LYS A 20 17.94 -14.20 -11.81
C LYS A 20 17.30 -12.92 -12.37
N VAL A 21 17.82 -11.76 -11.99
CA VAL A 21 17.34 -10.45 -12.49
C VAL A 21 18.25 -9.93 -13.58
N ALA A 22 17.67 -9.42 -14.67
CA ALA A 22 18.37 -8.69 -15.71
C ALA A 22 17.86 -7.24 -15.75
N THR A 23 18.77 -6.27 -15.65
CA THR A 23 18.46 -4.82 -15.61
C THR A 23 18.37 -4.19 -16.99
N ASP A 24 19.14 -4.71 -17.95
CA ASP A 24 19.06 -4.33 -19.36
C ASP A 24 19.23 -5.59 -20.21
N PRO A 25 18.14 -6.16 -20.73
CA PRO A 25 18.22 -7.39 -21.46
C PRO A 25 18.63 -7.10 -22.92
N ALA A 26 19.92 -6.84 -23.16
CA ALA A 26 20.47 -6.91 -24.51
C ALA A 26 20.23 -8.29 -25.16
N ASP A 27 20.07 -9.33 -24.32
CA ASP A 27 19.88 -10.73 -24.71
C ASP A 27 18.42 -11.22 -24.72
N VAL A 28 17.42 -10.39 -24.35
CA VAL A 28 16.01 -10.75 -24.61
C VAL A 28 15.74 -10.35 -26.05
N THR A 29 16.11 -11.27 -26.95
CA THR A 29 15.69 -11.44 -28.35
C THR A 29 14.78 -10.34 -28.90
N ALA A 30 15.13 -9.78 -30.06
CA ALA A 30 14.39 -8.74 -30.80
C ALA A 30 12.87 -8.97 -31.00
N ASP A 31 12.35 -10.15 -30.65
CA ASP A 31 10.94 -10.49 -30.66
C ASP A 31 10.21 -9.94 -29.43
N LYS A 32 9.12 -9.20 -29.70
CA LYS A 32 8.25 -8.60 -28.69
C LYS A 32 7.63 -9.69 -27.80
N PRO A 33 7.80 -9.62 -26.46
CA PRO A 33 7.30 -10.65 -25.57
C PRO A 33 5.77 -10.75 -25.57
N ALA A 34 5.27 -11.98 -25.47
CA ALA A 34 3.84 -12.25 -25.27
C ALA A 34 3.36 -11.55 -23.99
N THR A 35 2.34 -10.70 -24.09
CA THR A 35 1.79 -9.98 -22.94
C THR A 35 0.63 -10.76 -22.34
N LEU A 36 0.77 -11.18 -21.09
CA LEU A 36 -0.22 -11.98 -20.37
C LEU A 36 -0.84 -11.16 -19.24
N ARG A 37 -2.17 -11.16 -19.17
CA ARG A 37 -2.92 -10.62 -18.03
C ARG A 37 -3.12 -11.72 -17.01
N ILE A 38 -2.53 -11.56 -15.84
CA ILE A 38 -2.57 -12.57 -14.78
C ILE A 38 -3.48 -12.08 -13.65
N PRO A 39 -4.38 -12.94 -13.14
CA PRO A 39 -5.17 -12.62 -11.96
C PRO A 39 -4.27 -12.43 -10.72
N ASN A 40 -4.73 -11.68 -9.73
CA ASN A 40 -4.02 -11.57 -8.46
C ASN A 40 -3.93 -12.96 -7.80
N ARG A 41 -2.70 -13.39 -7.46
CA ARG A 41 -2.39 -14.70 -6.86
C ARG A 41 -2.91 -15.89 -7.69
N PRO A 42 -2.34 -16.16 -8.87
CA PRO A 42 -2.75 -17.30 -9.69
C PRO A 42 -2.46 -18.63 -8.97
N THR A 43 -3.30 -19.64 -9.21
CA THR A 43 -3.06 -21.00 -8.71
C THR A 43 -1.94 -21.69 -9.49
N ALA A 44 -1.30 -22.71 -8.91
CA ALA A 44 -0.32 -23.53 -9.63
C ALA A 44 -0.89 -24.12 -10.92
N ALA A 45 -2.16 -24.56 -10.90
CA ALA A 45 -2.87 -25.03 -12.09
C ALA A 45 -2.99 -23.93 -13.15
N PHE A 46 -3.38 -22.71 -12.77
CA PHE A 46 -3.44 -21.58 -13.71
C PHE A 46 -2.07 -21.30 -14.33
N ILE A 47 -0.99 -21.35 -13.54
CA ILE A 47 0.37 -21.14 -14.05
C ILE A 47 0.73 -22.23 -15.07
N SER A 48 0.54 -23.50 -14.73
CA SER A 48 0.94 -24.62 -15.61
C SER A 48 0.06 -24.72 -16.87
N GLU A 49 -1.24 -24.41 -16.77
CA GLU A 49 -2.16 -24.52 -17.90
C GLU A 49 -2.15 -23.29 -18.82
N GLN A 50 -1.96 -22.09 -18.27
CA GLN A 50 -2.15 -20.83 -19.02
C GLN A 50 -0.85 -20.05 -19.28
N ILE A 51 0.16 -20.16 -18.41
CA ILE A 51 1.40 -19.37 -18.51
C ILE A 51 2.53 -20.21 -19.09
N GLU A 52 2.75 -21.40 -18.54
CA GLU A 52 3.86 -22.28 -18.90
C GLU A 52 3.91 -22.63 -20.40
N PRO A 53 2.79 -22.96 -21.10
CA PRO A 53 2.84 -23.31 -22.51
C PRO A 53 3.30 -22.13 -23.37
N ILE A 54 2.85 -20.92 -23.01
CA ILE A 54 3.21 -19.69 -23.72
C ILE A 54 4.69 -19.39 -23.48
N TYR A 55 5.14 -19.43 -22.22
CA TYR A 55 6.55 -19.23 -21.88
C TYR A 55 7.49 -20.23 -22.56
N ARG A 56 7.11 -21.52 -22.64
CA ARG A 56 7.90 -22.54 -23.34
C ARG A 56 8.03 -22.26 -24.84
N SER A 57 7.00 -21.68 -25.45
CA SER A 57 6.97 -21.31 -26.87
C SER A 57 7.75 -20.02 -27.15
N THR A 58 7.50 -18.96 -26.37
CA THR A 58 8.05 -17.62 -26.62
C THR A 58 9.37 -17.35 -25.94
N ARG A 59 9.78 -18.20 -24.97
CA ARG A 59 10.97 -18.05 -24.10
C ARG A 59 10.97 -16.81 -23.20
N ASN A 60 10.15 -15.82 -23.50
CA ASN A 60 9.96 -14.60 -22.73
C ASN A 60 8.45 -14.27 -22.65
N VAL A 61 8.01 -13.71 -21.52
CA VAL A 61 6.63 -13.23 -21.34
C VAL A 61 6.65 -11.93 -20.56
N LYS A 62 5.79 -10.99 -20.94
CA LYS A 62 5.54 -9.77 -20.18
C LYS A 62 4.29 -9.97 -19.34
N LEU A 63 4.48 -9.94 -18.02
CA LEU A 63 3.37 -10.03 -17.09
C LEU A 63 2.80 -8.64 -16.83
N VAL A 64 1.49 -8.50 -17.02
CA VAL A 64 0.76 -7.31 -16.60
C VAL A 64 -0.22 -7.77 -15.54
N SER A 65 0.09 -7.45 -14.29
CA SER A 65 -0.79 -7.70 -13.16
C SER A 65 -2.02 -6.80 -13.29
N PHE A 66 -3.19 -7.41 -13.34
CA PHE A 66 -4.44 -6.68 -13.17
C PHE A 66 -4.80 -6.74 -11.69
N PHE A 67 -4.70 -5.60 -11.00
CA PHE A 67 -5.22 -5.42 -9.65
C PHE A 67 -6.60 -4.78 -9.77
N PRO A 68 -7.69 -5.56 -9.86
CA PRO A 68 -8.98 -4.99 -9.51
C PRO A 68 -8.86 -4.63 -8.03
N SER A 69 -8.79 -3.34 -7.73
CA SER A 69 -9.09 -2.83 -6.41
C SER A 69 -10.32 -3.59 -5.92
N LEU A 70 -10.27 -4.19 -4.72
CA LEU A 70 -11.40 -4.85 -4.03
C LEU A 70 -11.65 -6.34 -4.33
N ASN A 71 -10.67 -7.22 -4.13
CA ASN A 71 -11.03 -8.57 -3.67
C ASN A 71 -9.96 -9.17 -2.75
N MET A 72 -9.92 -8.72 -1.50
CA MET A 72 -9.14 -9.34 -0.42
C MET A 72 -9.86 -10.57 0.19
N LYS A 73 -10.61 -11.34 -0.62
CA LYS A 73 -11.07 -12.66 -0.18
C LYS A 73 -9.92 -13.63 -0.28
N ILE A 74 -9.06 -13.63 0.73
CA ILE A 74 -8.06 -14.69 0.94
C ILE A 74 -8.86 -15.92 1.38
N ARG A 75 -9.25 -16.77 0.42
CA ARG A 75 -9.76 -18.11 0.73
C ARG A 75 -8.55 -19.03 0.86
N GLY A 76 -8.55 -19.77 1.99
CA GLY A 76 -7.52 -20.67 2.48
C GLY A 76 -6.45 -21.09 1.47
N LEU A 77 -5.20 -20.71 1.75
CA LEU A 77 -4.04 -21.27 1.08
C LEU A 77 -3.22 -22.02 2.13
N GLN A 78 -2.92 -23.28 1.81
CA GLN A 78 -1.84 -24.01 2.45
C GLN A 78 -0.52 -23.30 2.16
N LYS A 79 0.33 -23.19 3.19
CA LYS A 79 1.65 -22.57 3.06
C LYS A 79 2.51 -23.34 2.04
N THR A 80 3.02 -22.65 1.03
CA THR A 80 3.97 -23.22 0.04
C THR A 80 5.21 -22.35 -0.09
N GLU A 81 6.30 -22.86 -0.68
CA GLU A 81 7.55 -22.09 -0.91
C GLU A 81 7.33 -20.77 -1.67
N LEU A 82 6.28 -20.69 -2.49
CA LEU A 82 5.86 -19.45 -3.16
C LEU A 82 5.58 -18.31 -2.17
N ASP A 83 5.14 -18.62 -0.95
CA ASP A 83 4.89 -17.62 0.10
C ASP A 83 6.16 -16.89 0.53
N GLN A 84 7.34 -17.51 0.40
CA GLN A 84 8.61 -16.86 0.74
C GLN A 84 8.95 -15.78 -0.28
N CYS A 85 8.83 -16.06 -1.58
CA CYS A 85 9.01 -15.06 -2.63
C CYS A 85 8.02 -13.90 -2.48
N PHE A 86 6.77 -14.21 -2.12
CA PHE A 86 5.76 -13.18 -1.86
C PHE A 86 6.09 -12.34 -0.63
N CYS A 87 6.46 -12.96 0.49
CA CYS A 87 6.85 -12.23 1.70
C CYS A 87 8.10 -11.39 1.47
N LEU A 88 9.11 -11.93 0.79
CA LEU A 88 10.32 -11.20 0.42
C LEU A 88 9.96 -10.03 -0.50
N GLY A 89 9.27 -10.29 -1.61
CA GLY A 89 8.86 -9.27 -2.58
C GLY A 89 7.96 -8.17 -2.01
N MET A 90 7.14 -8.48 -1.00
CA MET A 90 6.20 -7.52 -0.41
C MET A 90 6.75 -6.80 0.83
N PHE A 91 7.63 -7.44 1.61
CA PHE A 91 8.05 -6.94 2.92
C PHE A 91 9.56 -6.94 3.14
N GLY A 92 10.31 -7.83 2.47
CA GLY A 92 11.75 -7.98 2.67
C GLY A 92 12.61 -7.19 1.68
N THR A 93 12.10 -6.91 0.48
CA THR A 93 12.88 -6.36 -0.63
C THR A 93 12.54 -4.91 -0.98
N LEU A 94 11.40 -4.41 -0.50
CA LEU A 94 10.93 -3.06 -0.80
C LEU A 94 11.49 -2.09 0.23
N GLU A 95 12.52 -1.36 -0.18
CA GLU A 95 13.10 -0.25 0.57
C GLU A 95 12.79 1.04 -0.20
N LEU A 96 12.34 2.10 0.50
CA LEU A 96 12.07 3.37 -0.16
C LEU A 96 13.38 4.02 -0.59
N GLN A 97 13.32 4.89 -1.60
CA GLN A 97 14.44 5.77 -1.92
C GLN A 97 14.77 6.68 -0.71
N SER A 98 16.04 7.06 -0.58
CA SER A 98 16.52 7.85 0.57
C SER A 98 15.84 9.21 0.67
N ASP A 99 15.56 9.85 -0.47
CA ASP A 99 14.83 11.12 -0.54
C ASP A 99 13.40 11.01 0.01
N ILE A 100 12.71 9.89 -0.23
CA ILE A 100 11.39 9.62 0.34
C ILE A 100 11.49 9.36 1.84
N HIS A 101 12.51 8.62 2.28
CA HIS A 101 12.81 8.42 3.70
C HIS A 101 13.05 9.76 4.41
N ASP A 102 13.87 10.64 3.84
CA ASP A 102 14.16 11.97 4.38
C ASP A 102 12.89 12.82 4.53
N VAL A 103 11.98 12.74 3.55
CA VAL A 103 10.68 13.43 3.62
C VAL A 103 9.81 12.83 4.73
N ALA A 104 9.77 11.50 4.88
CA ALA A 104 9.03 10.84 5.94
C ALA A 104 9.58 11.19 7.33
N ASP A 105 10.90 11.23 7.50
CA ASP A 105 11.55 11.62 8.74
C ASP A 105 11.26 13.08 9.09
N GLN A 106 11.33 13.98 8.11
CA GLN A 106 10.91 15.38 8.30
C GLN A 106 9.44 15.50 8.73
N MET A 107 8.55 14.68 8.19
CA MET A 107 7.15 14.64 8.61
C MET A 107 7.01 14.17 10.07
N LEU A 108 7.74 13.12 10.44
CA LEU A 108 7.75 12.57 11.80
C LEU A 108 8.27 13.58 12.81
N GLU A 109 9.37 14.26 12.51
CA GLU A 109 9.95 15.28 13.40
C GLU A 109 9.00 16.46 13.60
N ARG A 110 8.31 16.91 12.54
CA ARG A 110 7.28 17.95 12.66
C ARG A 110 6.10 17.49 13.50
N LEU A 111 5.63 16.25 13.32
CA LEU A 111 4.55 15.66 14.12
C LEU A 111 4.95 15.54 15.60
N ARG A 112 6.19 15.12 15.88
CA ARG A 112 6.75 15.06 17.24
C ARG A 112 6.81 16.44 17.89
N THR A 113 7.35 17.43 17.18
CA THR A 113 7.38 18.84 17.63
C THR A 113 5.98 19.36 17.95
N ILE A 114 4.98 19.07 17.10
CA ILE A 114 3.58 19.43 17.38
C ILE A 114 3.08 18.75 18.66
N THR A 115 3.54 17.54 18.95
CA THR A 115 3.12 16.71 20.09
C THR A 115 4.03 16.80 21.31
N ASP A 116 4.89 17.81 21.41
CA ASP A 116 5.83 17.95 22.55
C ASP A 116 5.12 17.90 23.91
N ASN A 117 3.94 18.53 24.02
CA ASN A 117 3.11 18.51 25.25
C ASN A 117 2.48 17.13 25.57
N SER A 118 2.48 16.19 24.62
CA SER A 118 2.00 14.81 24.76
C SER A 118 3.12 13.78 24.63
N GLY A 119 4.38 14.19 24.84
CA GLY A 119 5.55 13.31 24.82
C GLY A 119 5.86 12.76 23.43
N GLY A 120 5.52 13.49 22.36
CA GLY A 120 5.81 13.07 20.99
C GLY A 120 4.82 12.05 20.39
N HIS A 121 3.72 11.75 21.09
CA HIS A 121 2.73 10.75 20.65
C HIS A 121 1.60 11.38 19.83
N PHE A 122 1.25 10.72 18.72
CA PHE A 122 0.08 11.01 17.88
C PHE A 122 -0.56 9.70 17.39
N ILE A 123 -1.79 9.79 16.88
CA ILE A 123 -2.47 8.70 16.21
C ILE A 123 -2.38 8.90 14.70
N ALA A 124 -1.88 7.91 13.97
CA ALA A 124 -1.95 7.88 12.50
C ALA A 124 -3.18 7.08 12.04
N ILE A 125 -3.97 7.65 11.14
CA ILE A 125 -5.20 7.05 10.59
C ILE A 125 -5.08 6.99 9.08
N ASP A 126 -5.09 5.78 8.52
CA ASP A 126 -5.28 5.58 7.09
C ASP A 126 -6.78 5.52 6.76
N LEU A 127 -7.35 6.66 6.36
CA LEU A 127 -8.77 6.76 6.01
C LEU A 127 -8.93 6.85 4.49
N ARG A 128 -9.44 5.78 3.88
CA ARG A 128 -9.64 5.65 2.43
C ARG A 128 -10.94 6.30 1.97
N LEU A 129 -10.95 7.64 1.90
CA LEU A 129 -12.12 8.43 1.50
C LEU A 129 -12.61 8.08 0.08
N ASP A 130 -11.68 7.79 -0.83
CA ASP A 130 -11.96 7.32 -2.19
C ASP A 130 -12.81 6.04 -2.22
N MET A 131 -12.64 5.17 -1.22
CA MET A 131 -13.37 3.92 -1.10
C MET A 131 -14.73 4.11 -0.42
N LEU A 132 -14.87 5.09 0.48
CA LEU A 132 -16.14 5.44 1.11
C LEU A 132 -17.19 5.88 0.08
N GLN A 133 -16.74 6.55 -0.97
CA GLN A 133 -17.59 7.06 -2.04
C GLN A 133 -17.94 5.98 -3.09
N GLN A 134 -17.36 4.78 -3.00
CA GLN A 134 -17.62 3.67 -3.92
C GLN A 134 -18.57 2.62 -3.33
N LYS A 135 -19.26 1.87 -4.20
CA LYS A 135 -20.15 0.75 -3.83
C LYS A 135 -19.48 -0.38 -3.03
N GLY A 136 -18.17 -0.34 -2.84
CA GLY A 136 -17.41 -1.33 -2.06
C GLY A 136 -17.76 -1.35 -0.56
N CYS A 137 -18.40 -0.28 -0.05
CA CYS A 137 -18.84 -0.18 1.33
C CYS A 137 -20.20 -0.82 1.61
N GLU A 138 -20.89 -1.35 0.59
CA GLU A 138 -22.14 -2.09 0.77
C GLU A 138 -21.91 -3.39 1.53
N GLY A 139 -22.41 -3.41 2.77
CA GLY A 139 -22.45 -4.56 3.64
C GLY A 139 -23.37 -5.68 3.14
N ALA A 140 -23.11 -6.92 3.55
CA ALA A 140 -24.10 -7.98 3.48
C ALA A 140 -24.79 -8.11 4.84
N HIS A 141 -26.11 -8.29 4.87
CA HIS A 141 -26.87 -8.62 6.09
C HIS A 141 -26.52 -7.78 7.33
N GLY A 142 -26.68 -6.46 7.27
CA GLY A 142 -26.51 -5.57 8.43
C GLY A 142 -25.06 -5.37 8.92
N THR A 143 -24.05 -5.93 8.25
CA THR A 143 -22.64 -5.72 8.60
C THR A 143 -22.07 -4.52 7.85
N LYS A 144 -21.68 -3.46 8.57
CA LYS A 144 -21.02 -2.29 7.96
C LYS A 144 -19.58 -2.64 7.57
N LYS A 145 -19.18 -2.32 6.33
CA LYS A 145 -17.82 -2.63 5.81
C LYS A 145 -16.84 -1.47 5.86
N CYS A 146 -17.34 -0.25 5.96
CA CYS A 146 -16.51 0.95 5.99
C CYS A 146 -16.95 1.87 7.13
N PHE A 147 -16.05 2.71 7.61
CA PHE A 147 -16.31 3.64 8.70
C PHE A 147 -16.04 5.06 8.24
N SER A 148 -16.94 5.99 8.57
CA SER A 148 -16.74 7.41 8.29
C SER A 148 -15.70 8.02 9.24
N ALA A 149 -15.21 9.22 8.91
CA ALA A 149 -14.30 9.96 9.78
C ALA A 149 -14.92 10.22 11.17
N LEU A 150 -16.22 10.52 11.22
CA LEU A 150 -16.97 10.68 12.47
C LEU A 150 -17.01 9.40 13.30
N GLU A 151 -17.25 8.24 12.69
CA GLU A 151 -17.29 6.97 13.42
C GLU A 151 -15.94 6.60 14.00
N VAL A 152 -14.86 6.84 13.24
CA VAL A 152 -13.49 6.68 13.73
C VAL A 152 -13.24 7.62 14.90
N GLY A 153 -13.62 8.90 14.80
CA GLY A 153 -13.48 9.85 15.91
C GLY A 153 -14.26 9.45 17.16
N ASN A 154 -15.52 9.03 17.00
CA ASN A 154 -16.33 8.53 18.11
C ASN A 154 -15.74 7.27 18.76
N PHE A 155 -15.16 6.37 17.95
CA PHE A 155 -14.45 5.20 18.47
C PHE A 155 -13.25 5.62 19.32
N LEU A 156 -12.43 6.55 18.84
CA LEU A 156 -11.26 7.05 19.59
C LEU A 156 -11.65 7.69 20.92
N GLN A 157 -12.73 8.49 20.95
CA GLN A 157 -13.24 9.06 22.19
C GLN A 157 -13.70 7.98 23.18
N LYS A 158 -14.43 6.97 22.70
CA LYS A 158 -14.93 5.86 23.54
C LYS A 158 -13.82 5.03 24.17
N ILE A 159 -12.66 4.92 23.52
CA ILE A 159 -11.50 4.22 24.08
C ILE A 159 -10.58 5.11 24.92
N GLY A 160 -10.95 6.38 25.14
CA GLY A 160 -10.30 7.26 26.12
C GLY A 160 -9.42 8.37 25.53
N PHE A 161 -9.35 8.54 24.21
CA PHE A 161 -8.65 9.68 23.63
C PHE A 161 -9.46 10.97 23.77
N ASN A 162 -8.83 12.03 24.27
CA ASN A 162 -9.45 13.34 24.41
C ASN A 162 -9.22 14.23 23.17
N SER A 163 -9.93 15.35 23.10
CA SER A 163 -9.87 16.30 21.97
C SER A 163 -8.48 16.87 21.67
N GLU A 164 -7.57 16.90 22.66
CA GLU A 164 -6.20 17.39 22.51
C GLU A 164 -5.26 16.36 21.86
N THR A 165 -5.74 15.14 21.65
CA THR A 165 -4.99 14.09 20.94
C THR A 165 -4.68 14.55 19.51
N VAL A 166 -3.41 14.51 19.14
CA VAL A 166 -2.98 14.83 17.78
C VAL A 166 -3.27 13.64 16.86
N ILE A 167 -3.93 13.93 15.75
CA ILE A 167 -4.27 12.95 14.72
C ILE A 167 -3.59 13.33 13.41
N TYR A 168 -2.89 12.37 12.82
CA TYR A 168 -2.38 12.43 11.46
C TYR A 168 -3.22 11.53 10.56
N VAL A 169 -3.81 12.09 9.50
CA VAL A 169 -4.53 11.34 8.47
C VAL A 169 -3.66 11.22 7.22
N THR A 170 -3.52 10.02 6.67
CA THR A 170 -2.65 9.71 5.51
C THR A 170 -3.08 10.38 4.20
N GLN A 171 -4.22 11.08 4.19
CA GLN A 171 -4.68 11.86 3.06
C GLN A 171 -3.67 12.93 2.67
N SER A 172 -3.46 13.08 1.36
CA SER A 172 -2.48 14.05 0.84
C SER A 172 -2.91 15.49 1.14
N ARG A 173 -4.19 15.81 0.89
CA ARG A 173 -4.79 17.14 1.10
C ARG A 173 -6.01 17.01 2.02
N TRP A 174 -6.48 18.15 2.52
CA TRP A 174 -7.73 18.20 3.30
C TRP A 174 -8.93 17.88 2.40
N HIS A 175 -9.93 17.20 2.96
CA HIS A 175 -11.21 16.89 2.33
C HIS A 175 -12.32 17.15 3.35
N GLU A 176 -13.49 17.63 2.90
CA GLU A 176 -14.62 18.00 3.78
C GLU A 176 -15.13 16.84 4.64
N ASP A 177 -15.09 15.60 4.13
CA ASP A 177 -15.37 14.38 4.92
C ASP A 177 -14.51 14.23 6.19
N LEU A 178 -13.42 15.00 6.37
CA LEU A 178 -12.61 15.03 7.59
C LEU A 178 -13.08 16.06 8.62
N ASP A 179 -14.03 16.93 8.29
CA ASP A 179 -14.45 18.06 9.14
C ASP A 179 -15.10 17.58 10.44
N GLU A 180 -15.84 16.47 10.40
CA GLU A 180 -16.43 15.86 11.60
C GLU A 180 -15.34 15.31 12.53
N LEU A 181 -14.31 14.65 11.98
CA LEU A 181 -13.15 14.20 12.75
C LEU A 181 -12.38 15.39 13.34
N LYS A 182 -12.24 16.48 12.59
CA LYS A 182 -11.61 17.72 13.05
C LYS A 182 -12.39 18.37 14.19
N THR A 183 -13.72 18.27 14.17
CA THR A 183 -14.58 18.79 15.23
C THR A 183 -14.36 18.03 16.54
N LEU A 184 -14.21 16.70 16.47
CA LEU A 184 -13.93 15.85 17.64
C LEU A 184 -12.47 15.97 18.12
N PHE A 185 -11.54 16.12 17.19
CA PHE A 185 -10.11 16.24 17.43
C PHE A 185 -9.55 17.46 16.67
N PRO A 186 -9.61 18.66 17.29
CA PRO A 186 -9.15 19.91 16.68
C PRO A 186 -7.68 19.91 16.29
N ARG A 187 -6.88 18.92 16.71
CA ARG A 187 -5.47 18.75 16.31
C ARG A 187 -5.29 17.64 15.26
N THR A 188 -6.20 17.60 14.29
CA THR A 188 -6.10 16.73 13.11
C THR A 188 -5.35 17.41 11.95
N TYR A 189 -4.42 16.66 11.34
CA TYR A 189 -3.50 17.09 10.27
C TYR A 189 -3.46 16.09 9.10
N THR A 190 -3.18 16.60 7.90
CA THR A 190 -2.89 15.83 6.68
C THR A 190 -1.46 16.11 6.24
N LYS A 191 -0.95 15.37 5.24
CA LYS A 191 0.41 15.59 4.71
C LYS A 191 0.65 17.05 4.32
N ALA A 192 -0.24 17.65 3.53
CA ALA A 192 -0.11 19.05 3.10
C ALA A 192 -0.12 20.05 4.27
N ARG A 193 -0.81 19.76 5.38
CA ARG A 193 -0.83 20.64 6.56
C ARG A 193 0.47 20.57 7.38
N ILE A 194 1.14 19.42 7.39
CA ILE A 194 2.41 19.25 8.12
C ILE A 194 3.58 19.74 7.29
N MET A 195 3.59 19.44 6.00
CA MET A 195 4.72 19.75 5.13
C MET A 195 4.66 21.15 4.51
N GLY A 196 3.49 21.78 4.49
CA GLY A 196 3.22 22.95 3.67
C GLY A 196 2.67 22.54 2.31
N ALA A 197 2.04 23.47 1.59
CA ALA A 197 1.60 23.21 0.22
C ALA A 197 2.84 23.04 -0.67
N PHE A 198 2.98 21.86 -1.29
CA PHE A 198 3.82 21.63 -2.46
C PHE A 198 3.00 21.90 -3.73
#